data_AF-A0AAV1UM69-F1
#
_entry.id   AF-A0AAV1UM69-F1
#
_cell.length_a   1.000
_cell.length_b   1.000
_cell.length_c   1.000
_cell.angle_alpha   90.00
_cell.angle_beta   90.00
_cell.angle_gamma   90.00
#
_symmetry.space_group_name_H-M   'P 1'
#
loop_
_entity.id
_entity.type
_entity.pdbx_description
1 polymer ?
#
loop_
_entity_poly.entity_id
_entity_poly.type
_entity_poly.pdbx_seq_one_letter_code
_entity_poly.pdbx_strand_id
1 'polypeptide(L)'
;MDFLRQVAVDLHALRTEAKRKYPVVKEAVDRALEVLPILQQQYAALVRTEKLAPGPGHSFFQSESVLRPFLLTCNHTNASHKILVLALSSIQRLVSWDAIEPASVGSILRVLQIQAEKTAYTDVHVKLLQTVLQLMTLAYEATNREKGAAVARTGQQQLENELVGNEDMVMQAVWICVHLHESSGSASSVVGNTAAMTIRQLVSLAFSQVDSSPAAKRVGVLLFQDLCFISREESGVWLKRTAVSPMSAALAVELLETIVVTGHPEACSGDSTSYLF
;
A
#
# COMPACT_ATOMS: atom_id res chain seq x y z
N MET A 1 4.81 14.69 19.95
CA MET A 1 5.92 13.99 20.64
C MET A 1 5.78 12.48 20.55
N ASP A 2 4.57 11.93 20.70
CA ASP A 2 4.38 10.47 20.79
C ASP A 2 4.82 9.68 19.55
N PHE A 3 4.62 10.20 18.34
CA PHE A 3 5.00 9.49 17.10
C PHE A 3 6.50 9.13 17.04
N LEU A 4 7.40 10.12 17.08
CA LEU A 4 8.86 9.87 17.03
C LEU A 4 9.34 9.01 18.21
N ARG A 5 8.71 9.15 19.38
CA ARG A 5 8.99 8.30 20.55
C ARG A 5 8.61 6.85 20.28
N GLN A 6 7.43 6.62 19.70
CA GLN A 6 6.95 5.29 19.36
C GLN A 6 7.85 4.64 18.31
N VAL A 7 8.29 5.39 17.29
CA VAL A 7 9.26 4.92 16.29
C VAL A 7 10.59 4.53 16.94
N ALA A 8 11.08 5.32 17.92
CA ALA A 8 12.28 4.97 18.68
C ALA A 8 12.13 3.62 19.41
N VAL A 9 11.00 3.42 20.08
CA VAL A 9 10.68 2.19 20.80
C VAL A 9 10.68 0.99 19.85
N ASP A 10 10.05 1.13 18.69
CA ASP A 10 10.01 0.09 17.67
C ASP A 10 11.41 -0.24 17.14
N LEU A 11 12.24 0.76 16.83
CA LEU A 11 13.62 0.56 16.39
C LEU A 11 14.46 -0.15 17.45
N HIS A 12 14.34 0.23 18.72
CA HIS A 12 15.05 -0.47 19.82
C HIS A 12 14.58 -1.93 19.99
N ALA A 13 13.28 -2.19 19.85
CA ALA A 13 12.73 -3.54 19.88
C ALA A 13 13.27 -4.37 18.70
N LEU A 14 13.24 -3.81 17.50
CA LEU A 14 13.76 -4.44 16.28
C LEU A 14 15.26 -4.72 16.39
N ARG A 15 16.06 -3.76 16.90
CA ARG A 15 17.50 -3.94 17.16
C ARG A 15 17.77 -5.16 18.03
N THR A 16 17.00 -5.29 19.10
CA THR A 16 17.19 -6.34 20.11
C THR A 16 16.90 -7.72 19.51
N GLU A 17 15.88 -7.81 18.66
CA GLU A 17 15.51 -9.04 17.96
C GLU A 17 16.47 -9.35 16.80
N ALA A 18 16.93 -8.32 16.08
CA ALA A 18 17.76 -8.45 14.89
C ALA A 18 19.21 -8.84 15.16
N LYS A 19 19.79 -8.38 16.28
CA LYS A 19 21.24 -8.37 16.54
C LYS A 19 21.99 -9.70 16.36
N ARG A 20 21.30 -10.84 16.49
CA ARG A 20 21.92 -12.18 16.38
C ARG A 20 21.79 -12.79 15.00
N LYS A 21 20.64 -12.61 14.35
CA LYS A 21 20.27 -13.35 13.12
C LYS A 21 20.27 -12.48 11.86
N TYR A 22 20.19 -11.16 12.02
CA TYR A 22 19.99 -10.23 10.92
C TYR A 22 20.95 -9.03 11.08
N PRO A 23 22.27 -9.21 10.84
CA PRO A 23 23.26 -8.16 11.04
C PRO A 23 23.00 -6.92 10.16
N VAL A 24 22.58 -7.12 8.91
CA VAL A 24 22.25 -6.04 7.97
C VAL A 24 21.06 -5.20 8.46
N VAL A 25 20.05 -5.84 9.04
CA VAL A 25 18.90 -5.14 9.65
C VAL A 25 19.38 -4.35 10.87
N LYS A 26 20.19 -4.97 11.75
CA LYS A 26 20.74 -4.29 12.94
C LYS A 26 21.53 -3.04 12.55
N GLU A 27 22.38 -3.11 11.53
CA GLU A 27 23.14 -1.95 11.05
C GLU A 27 22.23 -0.83 10.51
N ALA A 28 21.18 -1.18 9.78
CA ALA A 28 20.20 -0.21 9.33
C ALA A 28 19.48 0.45 10.51
N VAL A 29 19.11 -0.34 11.54
CA VAL A 29 18.51 0.18 12.77
C VAL A 29 19.47 1.12 13.51
N ASP A 30 20.76 0.79 13.61
CA ASP A 30 21.74 1.66 14.26
C ASP A 30 21.83 3.02 13.54
N ARG A 31 21.90 3.02 12.20
CA ARG A 31 21.86 4.27 11.41
C ARG A 31 20.57 5.06 11.62
N ALA A 32 19.42 4.40 11.67
CA ALA A 32 18.15 5.05 11.95
C ALA A 32 18.13 5.70 13.35
N LEU A 33 18.71 5.02 14.35
CA LEU A 33 18.81 5.51 15.72
C LEU A 33 19.82 6.66 15.89
N GLU A 34 20.79 6.82 14.98
CA GLU A 34 21.65 8.02 14.93
C GLU A 34 20.90 9.23 14.38
N VAL A 35 20.00 9.03 13.41
CA VAL A 35 19.21 10.10 12.79
C VAL A 35 18.07 10.57 13.69
N LEU A 36 17.44 9.67 14.45
CA LEU A 36 16.22 9.96 15.21
C LEU A 36 16.36 11.08 16.25
N PRO A 37 17.46 11.19 17.03
CA PRO A 37 17.68 12.32 17.94
C PRO A 37 17.78 13.66 17.22
N ILE A 38 18.40 13.68 16.03
CA ILE A 38 18.51 14.89 15.20
C ILE A 38 17.12 15.34 14.76
N LEU A 39 16.27 14.41 14.30
CA LEU A 39 14.87 14.71 13.99
C LEU A 39 14.12 15.23 15.22
N GLN A 40 14.25 14.60 16.38
CA GLN A 40 13.59 15.08 17.61
C GLN A 40 14.01 16.51 17.98
N GLN A 41 15.30 16.84 17.82
CA GLN A 41 15.82 18.19 18.06
C GLN A 41 15.28 19.20 17.03
N GLN A 42 15.25 18.84 15.75
CA GLN A 42 14.71 19.69 14.68
C GLN A 42 13.22 19.96 14.88
N TYR A 43 12.44 18.94 15.23
CA TYR A 43 11.02 19.10 15.58
C TYR A 43 10.85 20.10 16.73
N ALA A 44 11.64 19.97 17.80
CA ALA A 44 11.58 20.90 18.92
C ALA A 44 11.97 22.34 18.53
N ALA A 45 12.89 22.51 17.57
CA ALA A 45 13.23 23.81 17.03
C ALA A 45 12.09 24.40 16.19
N LEU A 46 11.48 23.62 15.30
CA LEU A 46 10.33 24.05 14.49
C LEU A 46 9.16 24.49 15.36
N VAL A 47 8.83 23.73 16.40
CA VAL A 47 7.77 24.10 17.37
C VAL A 47 8.06 25.44 18.04
N ARG A 48 9.33 25.73 18.36
CA ARG A 48 9.72 27.00 19.00
C ARG A 48 9.67 28.19 18.03
N THR A 49 10.06 27.98 16.77
CA THR A 49 10.14 29.04 15.76
C THR A 49 8.79 29.34 15.11
N GLU A 50 8.07 28.31 14.67
CA GLU A 50 6.83 28.45 13.90
C GLU A 50 5.58 28.52 14.79
N LYS A 51 5.71 28.27 16.10
CA LYS A 51 4.61 28.14 17.08
C LYS A 51 3.54 27.09 16.70
N LEU A 52 3.78 26.31 15.65
CA LEU A 52 2.94 25.21 15.20
C LEU A 52 3.79 23.95 15.18
N ALA A 53 3.24 22.86 15.70
CA ALA A 53 3.89 21.57 15.64
C ALA A 53 3.63 20.91 14.27
N PRO A 54 4.68 20.43 13.57
CA PRO A 54 4.49 19.59 12.39
C PRO A 54 3.56 18.42 12.72
N GLY A 55 2.47 18.29 11.95
CA GLY A 55 1.47 17.23 12.10
C GLY A 55 1.71 16.04 11.15
N PRO A 56 0.80 15.05 11.16
CA PRO A 56 0.77 13.98 10.16
C PRO A 56 0.80 14.55 8.73
N GLY A 57 1.51 13.89 7.81
CA GLY A 57 1.65 14.30 6.41
C GLY A 57 2.68 15.40 6.16
N HIS A 58 3.34 15.91 7.20
CA HIS A 58 4.40 16.89 7.02
C HIS A 58 5.69 16.19 6.53
N SER A 59 6.29 16.70 5.44
CA SER A 59 7.49 16.12 4.80
C SER A 59 8.67 15.91 5.76
N PHE A 60 8.76 16.73 6.81
CA PHE A 60 9.68 16.56 7.94
C PHE A 60 9.75 15.12 8.50
N PHE A 61 8.63 14.39 8.52
CA PHE A 61 8.60 13.02 9.05
C PHE A 61 8.96 11.96 8.02
N GLN A 62 9.06 12.30 6.74
CA GLN A 62 9.42 11.39 5.66
C GLN A 62 10.94 11.16 5.69
N SER A 63 11.35 9.98 6.13
CA SER A 63 12.77 9.64 6.26
C SER A 63 13.05 8.19 5.85
N GLU A 64 13.71 8.04 4.71
CA GLU A 64 14.15 6.74 4.20
C GLU A 64 15.04 5.98 5.18
N SER A 65 15.93 6.69 5.88
CA SER A 65 16.78 6.10 6.91
C SER A 65 15.98 5.44 8.04
N VAL A 66 14.80 6.00 8.37
CA VAL A 66 13.90 5.46 9.40
C VAL A 66 13.05 4.31 8.87
N LEU A 67 12.61 4.35 7.61
CA LEU A 67 11.79 3.31 6.99
C LEU A 67 12.60 2.05 6.64
N ARG A 68 13.81 2.23 6.11
CA ARG A 68 14.67 1.17 5.55
C ARG A 68 14.88 -0.06 6.44
N PRO A 69 15.08 0.04 7.78
CA PRO A 69 15.27 -1.13 8.62
C PRO A 69 14.06 -2.07 8.61
N PHE A 70 12.85 -1.53 8.53
CA PHE A 70 11.61 -2.31 8.47
C PHE A 70 11.46 -2.99 7.11
N LEU A 71 11.77 -2.30 6.01
CA LEU A 71 11.77 -2.89 4.67
C LEU A 71 12.76 -4.04 4.55
N LEU A 72 13.99 -3.86 5.05
CA LEU A 72 15.00 -4.92 5.05
C LEU A 72 14.54 -6.14 5.86
N THR A 73 13.84 -5.92 6.96
CA THR A 73 13.25 -7.00 7.76
C THR A 73 12.22 -7.79 6.95
N CYS A 74 11.28 -7.10 6.31
CA CYS A 74 10.25 -7.72 5.47
C CYS A 74 10.78 -8.27 4.14
N ASN A 75 12.00 -7.91 3.72
CA ASN A 75 12.63 -8.50 2.54
C ASN A 75 13.23 -9.90 2.81
N HIS A 76 13.38 -10.29 4.08
CA HIS A 76 13.82 -11.64 4.44
C HIS A 76 12.66 -12.64 4.34
N THR A 77 12.75 -13.58 3.39
CA THR A 77 11.70 -14.58 3.14
C THR A 77 11.42 -15.51 4.33
N ASN A 78 12.42 -15.75 5.17
CA ASN A 78 12.34 -16.63 6.34
C ASN A 78 12.48 -15.87 7.67
N ALA A 79 12.05 -14.61 7.70
CA ALA A 79 12.03 -13.82 8.93
C ALA A 79 11.10 -14.47 9.98
N SER A 80 11.49 -14.41 11.26
CA SER A 80 10.67 -14.95 12.34
C SER A 80 9.36 -14.17 12.47
N HIS A 81 8.29 -14.85 12.91
CA HIS A 81 7.00 -14.22 13.20
C HIS A 81 7.13 -12.91 13.98
N LYS A 82 7.88 -12.94 15.10
CA LYS A 82 8.07 -11.78 15.97
C LYS A 82 8.71 -10.58 15.26
N ILE A 83 9.72 -10.79 14.42
CA ILE A 83 10.42 -9.67 13.76
C ILE A 83 9.57 -9.07 12.63
N LEU A 84 8.79 -9.91 11.94
CA LEU A 84 7.82 -9.47 10.94
C LEU A 84 6.70 -8.63 11.56
N VAL A 85 6.14 -9.08 12.69
CA VAL A 85 5.10 -8.33 13.41
C VAL A 85 5.62 -6.97 13.86
N LEU A 86 6.86 -6.88 14.38
CA LEU A 86 7.48 -5.61 14.73
C LEU A 86 7.59 -4.70 13.50
N ALA A 87 8.20 -5.19 12.41
CA ALA A 87 8.43 -4.37 11.23
C ALA A 87 7.15 -3.89 10.56
N LEU A 88 6.16 -4.77 10.38
CA LEU A 88 4.88 -4.40 9.77
C LEU A 88 4.09 -3.42 10.63
N SER A 89 4.11 -3.57 11.96
CA SER A 89 3.43 -2.62 12.85
C SER A 89 4.07 -1.23 12.79
N SER A 90 5.39 -1.16 12.60
CA SER A 90 6.09 0.11 12.39
C SER A 90 5.79 0.71 11.01
N ILE A 91 5.76 -0.09 9.95
CA ILE A 91 5.36 0.36 8.61
C ILE A 91 3.94 0.93 8.65
N GLN A 92 2.98 0.20 9.25
CA GLN A 92 1.60 0.67 9.42
C GLN A 92 1.54 2.01 10.16
N ARG A 93 2.40 2.23 11.16
CA ARG A 93 2.46 3.50 11.89
C ARG A 93 3.04 4.65 11.07
N LEU A 94 4.08 4.37 10.27
CA LEU A 94 4.64 5.38 9.37
C LEU A 94 3.62 5.76 8.30
N VAL A 95 2.94 4.76 7.73
CA VAL A 95 1.85 4.96 6.77
C VAL A 95 0.72 5.76 7.42
N SER A 96 0.23 5.37 8.60
CA SER A 96 -0.89 6.06 9.27
C SER A 96 -0.60 7.52 9.64
N TRP A 97 0.67 7.87 9.85
CA TRP A 97 1.12 9.22 10.11
C TRP A 97 1.44 10.01 8.83
N ASP A 98 1.28 9.38 7.67
CA ASP A 98 1.65 9.93 6.36
C ASP A 98 3.13 10.40 6.35
N ALA A 99 3.99 9.54 6.91
CA ALA A 99 5.42 9.74 7.10
C ALA A 99 6.26 8.88 6.11
N ILE A 100 5.69 8.60 4.94
CA ILE A 100 6.31 7.81 3.87
C ILE A 100 6.57 8.73 2.68
N GLU A 101 7.75 8.63 2.09
CA GLU A 101 8.07 9.31 0.82
C GLU A 101 7.35 8.60 -0.34
N PRO A 102 6.77 9.33 -1.32
CA PRO A 102 6.06 8.71 -2.46
C PRO A 102 6.88 7.64 -3.19
N ALA A 103 8.17 7.90 -3.41
CA ALA A 103 9.10 7.00 -4.08
C ALA A 103 9.26 5.63 -3.37
N SER A 104 8.91 5.56 -2.09
CA SER A 104 9.06 4.36 -1.26
C SER A 104 7.87 3.45 -1.25
N VAL A 105 6.74 3.87 -1.83
CA VAL A 105 5.52 3.06 -1.88
C VAL A 105 5.75 1.76 -2.65
N GLY A 106 6.40 1.82 -3.82
CA GLY A 106 6.73 0.61 -4.58
C GLY A 106 7.63 -0.36 -3.80
N SER A 107 8.56 0.16 -3.00
CA SER A 107 9.41 -0.66 -2.12
C SER A 107 8.62 -1.32 -0.99
N ILE A 108 7.63 -0.62 -0.42
CA ILE A 108 6.71 -1.19 0.57
C ILE A 108 5.88 -2.32 -0.07
N LEU A 109 5.19 -2.05 -1.17
CA LEU A 109 4.37 -3.04 -1.87
C LEU A 109 5.19 -4.29 -2.24
N ARG A 110 6.42 -4.11 -2.70
CA ARG A 110 7.35 -5.22 -2.97
C ARG A 110 7.60 -6.10 -1.75
N VAL A 111 7.94 -5.54 -0.59
CA VAL A 111 8.21 -6.36 0.60
C VAL A 111 6.93 -6.99 1.16
N LEU A 112 5.78 -6.32 1.01
CA LEU A 112 4.49 -6.91 1.37
C LEU A 112 4.15 -8.11 0.47
N GLN A 113 4.43 -8.01 -0.83
CA GLN A 113 4.28 -9.13 -1.77
C GLN A 113 5.19 -10.31 -1.38
N ILE A 114 6.47 -10.05 -1.12
CA ILE A 114 7.41 -11.10 -0.69
C ILE A 114 6.87 -11.83 0.54
N GLN A 115 6.34 -11.10 1.52
CA GLN A 115 5.80 -11.73 2.72
C GLN A 115 4.49 -12.46 2.45
N ALA A 116 3.61 -11.95 1.58
CA ALA A 116 2.37 -12.64 1.20
C ALA A 116 2.66 -14.04 0.63
N GLU A 117 3.69 -14.15 -0.20
CA GLU A 117 4.11 -15.42 -0.83
C GLU A 117 4.83 -16.39 0.11
N LYS A 118 5.60 -15.87 1.07
CA LYS A 118 6.59 -16.69 1.81
C LYS A 118 6.20 -16.98 3.25
N THR A 119 5.38 -16.14 3.86
CA THR A 119 4.94 -16.35 5.24
C THR A 119 3.72 -17.25 5.30
N ALA A 120 3.63 -18.07 6.35
CA ALA A 120 2.45 -18.88 6.65
C ALA A 120 1.66 -18.34 7.86
N TYR A 121 2.08 -17.21 8.44
CA TYR A 121 1.47 -16.66 9.63
C TYR A 121 0.22 -15.84 9.26
N THR A 122 -0.95 -16.31 9.70
CA THR A 122 -2.25 -15.73 9.35
C THR A 122 -2.43 -14.30 9.85
N ASP A 123 -1.92 -13.99 11.04
CA ASP A 123 -1.94 -12.64 11.62
C ASP A 123 -1.02 -11.67 10.86
N VAL A 124 0.10 -12.18 10.32
CA VAL A 124 0.96 -11.41 9.41
C VAL A 124 0.21 -11.12 8.12
N HIS A 125 -0.46 -12.09 7.50
CA HIS A 125 -1.27 -11.88 6.29
C HIS A 125 -2.34 -10.79 6.49
N VAL A 126 -3.04 -10.80 7.64
CA VAL A 126 -4.00 -9.73 7.98
C VAL A 126 -3.31 -8.37 8.07
N LYS A 127 -2.11 -8.28 8.68
CA LYS A 127 -1.33 -7.04 8.70
C LYS A 127 -0.90 -6.59 7.30
N LEU A 128 -0.53 -7.50 6.41
CA LEU A 128 -0.21 -7.17 5.03
C LEU A 128 -1.42 -6.51 4.35
N LEU A 129 -2.60 -7.14 4.42
CA LEU A 129 -3.84 -6.61 3.84
C LEU A 129 -4.20 -5.23 4.40
N GLN A 130 -4.13 -5.05 5.72
CA GLN A 130 -4.35 -3.76 6.37
C GLN A 130 -3.36 -2.69 5.91
N THR A 131 -2.09 -3.06 5.74
CA THR A 131 -1.03 -2.13 5.29
C THR A 131 -1.26 -1.73 3.84
N VAL A 132 -1.57 -2.70 2.96
CA VAL A 132 -1.91 -2.43 1.55
C VAL A 132 -3.10 -1.48 1.48
N LEU A 133 -4.19 -1.79 2.17
CA LEU A 133 -5.38 -0.93 2.17
C LEU A 133 -5.05 0.50 2.61
N GLN A 134 -4.36 0.64 3.74
CA GLN A 134 -4.06 1.95 4.30
C GLN A 134 -3.16 2.78 3.37
N LEU A 135 -2.15 2.14 2.77
CA LEU A 135 -1.24 2.77 1.83
C LEU A 135 -1.97 3.25 0.58
N MET A 136 -2.86 2.41 0.04
CA MET A 136 -3.67 2.73 -1.13
C MET A 136 -4.68 3.84 -0.83
N THR A 137 -5.38 3.77 0.31
CA THR A 137 -6.32 4.84 0.71
C THR A 137 -5.61 6.19 0.82
N LEU A 138 -4.45 6.26 1.46
CA LEU A 138 -3.69 7.50 1.57
C LEU A 138 -3.27 8.05 0.21
N ALA A 139 -2.77 7.18 -0.68
CA ALA A 139 -2.38 7.58 -2.02
C ALA A 139 -3.58 8.13 -2.82
N TYR A 140 -4.75 7.48 -2.75
CA TYR A 140 -5.95 7.96 -3.45
C TYR A 140 -6.53 9.25 -2.82
N GLU A 141 -6.50 9.38 -1.49
CA GLU A 141 -6.97 10.58 -0.78
C GLU A 141 -6.08 11.81 -1.03
N ALA A 142 -4.76 11.65 -1.14
CA ALA A 142 -3.84 12.74 -1.46
C ALA A 142 -4.24 13.43 -2.78
N THR A 143 -4.64 12.66 -3.79
CA THR A 143 -5.16 13.19 -5.07
C THR A 143 -6.40 14.05 -4.88
N ASN A 144 -7.32 13.64 -4.00
CA ASN A 144 -8.54 14.41 -3.73
C ASN A 144 -8.25 15.73 -3.00
N ARG A 145 -7.26 15.75 -2.10
CA ARG A 145 -6.83 16.97 -1.41
C ARG A 145 -6.20 17.99 -2.36
N GLU A 146 -5.40 17.52 -3.31
CA GLU A 146 -4.78 18.38 -4.32
C GLU A 146 -5.82 19.00 -5.26
N LYS A 147 -6.82 18.24 -5.72
CA LYS A 147 -7.94 18.76 -6.53
C LYS A 147 -8.75 19.82 -5.78
N GLY A 148 -8.98 19.65 -4.47
CA GLY A 148 -9.67 20.65 -3.63
C GLY A 148 -8.87 21.93 -3.39
N ALA A 149 -7.54 21.85 -3.33
CA ALA A 149 -6.66 23.00 -3.13
C ALA A 149 -6.24 23.71 -4.44
N ALA A 150 -6.31 23.02 -5.59
CA ALA A 150 -5.97 23.56 -6.90
C ALA A 150 -6.96 24.62 -7.43
N VAL A 151 -8.18 24.69 -6.87
CA VAL A 151 -9.11 25.81 -7.15
C VAL A 151 -8.56 27.16 -6.62
N ALA A 152 -7.53 27.15 -5.77
CA ALA A 152 -6.94 28.35 -5.17
C ALA A 152 -5.51 28.69 -5.62
N ARG A 153 -4.82 27.87 -6.44
CA ARG A 153 -3.42 28.15 -6.83
C ARG A 153 -3.15 27.85 -8.31
N THR A 154 -3.10 28.91 -9.09
CA THR A 154 -2.61 28.90 -10.48
C THR A 154 -1.09 28.75 -10.47
N GLY A 155 -0.58 27.67 -11.09
CA GLY A 155 0.78 27.55 -11.57
C GLY A 155 1.87 27.29 -10.52
N GLN A 156 2.08 26.03 -10.13
CA GLN A 156 3.39 25.38 -10.03
C GLN A 156 3.27 23.94 -9.52
N GLN A 157 3.85 23.01 -10.29
CA GLN A 157 4.07 21.58 -10.03
C GLN A 157 2.82 20.74 -9.72
N GLN A 158 2.32 20.07 -10.78
CA GLN A 158 1.68 18.77 -10.63
C GLN A 158 2.73 17.85 -10.00
N LEU A 159 2.67 17.63 -8.68
CA LEU A 159 3.13 16.34 -8.17
C LEU A 159 2.14 15.34 -8.74
N GLU A 160 2.55 14.64 -9.80
CA GLU A 160 1.83 13.42 -10.19
C GLU A 160 1.87 12.52 -8.97
N ASN A 161 0.69 12.27 -8.40
CA ASN A 161 0.59 11.33 -7.30
C ASN A 161 1.01 9.97 -7.86
N GLU A 162 2.26 9.55 -7.55
CA GLU A 162 3.01 8.48 -8.22
C GLU A 162 2.30 7.12 -8.25
N LEU A 163 1.17 6.99 -7.56
CA LEU A 163 0.37 5.78 -7.47
C LEU A 163 -0.94 5.81 -8.27
N VAL A 164 -1.59 6.98 -8.42
CA VAL A 164 -2.87 7.07 -9.14
C VAL A 164 -2.60 7.00 -10.64
N GLY A 165 -2.94 5.86 -11.24
CA GLY A 165 -2.59 5.55 -12.62
C GLY A 165 -1.25 4.83 -12.79
N ASN A 166 -0.54 4.54 -11.69
CA ASN A 166 0.63 3.67 -11.73
C ASN A 166 0.19 2.22 -11.79
N GLU A 167 0.20 1.70 -13.01
CA GLU A 167 -0.25 0.36 -13.34
C GLU A 167 0.44 -0.71 -12.47
N ASP A 168 1.76 -0.65 -12.34
CA ASP A 168 2.52 -1.67 -11.60
C ASP A 168 2.18 -1.68 -10.10
N MET A 169 2.05 -0.50 -9.48
CA MET A 169 1.73 -0.40 -8.05
C MET A 169 0.30 -0.88 -7.74
N VAL A 170 -0.68 -0.49 -8.57
CA VAL A 170 -2.07 -0.93 -8.38
C VAL A 170 -2.19 -2.43 -8.65
N MET A 171 -1.56 -2.93 -9.72
CA MET A 171 -1.48 -4.36 -10.02
C MET A 171 -0.94 -5.14 -8.83
N GLN A 172 0.20 -4.70 -8.29
CA GLN A 172 0.85 -5.36 -7.17
C GLN A 172 -0.02 -5.36 -5.90
N ALA A 173 -0.67 -4.23 -5.59
CA ALA A 173 -1.58 -4.13 -4.44
C ALA A 173 -2.76 -5.10 -4.57
N VAL A 174 -3.42 -5.11 -5.73
CA VAL A 174 -4.55 -6.03 -6.01
C VAL A 174 -4.08 -7.48 -5.98
N TRP A 175 -2.91 -7.76 -6.57
CA TRP A 175 -2.32 -9.09 -6.58
C TRP A 175 -2.10 -9.64 -5.17
N ILE A 176 -1.55 -8.84 -4.24
CA ILE A 176 -1.34 -9.26 -2.85
C ILE A 176 -2.66 -9.71 -2.22
N CYS A 177 -3.74 -8.95 -2.43
CA CYS A 177 -5.03 -9.25 -1.86
C CYS A 177 -5.65 -10.51 -2.47
N VAL A 178 -5.60 -10.67 -3.79
CA VAL A 178 -6.10 -11.86 -4.48
C VAL A 178 -5.31 -13.10 -4.08
N HIS A 179 -3.97 -13.01 -4.05
CA HIS A 179 -3.09 -14.09 -3.63
C HIS A 179 -3.44 -14.57 -2.22
N LEU A 180 -3.58 -13.66 -1.26
CA LEU A 180 -3.92 -14.00 0.11
C LEU A 180 -5.35 -14.52 0.25
N HIS A 181 -6.28 -14.06 -0.58
CA HIS A 181 -7.64 -14.60 -0.63
C HIS A 181 -7.63 -16.07 -1.08
N GLU A 182 -6.93 -16.37 -2.18
CA GLU A 182 -6.77 -17.73 -2.73
C GLU A 182 -6.01 -18.65 -1.77
N SER A 183 -4.90 -18.17 -1.19
CA SER A 183 -4.06 -18.97 -0.30
C SER A 183 -4.69 -19.20 1.08
N SER A 184 -5.75 -18.48 1.43
CA SER A 184 -6.42 -18.60 2.74
C SER A 184 -7.19 -19.92 2.93
N GLY A 185 -7.34 -20.73 1.88
CA GLY A 185 -7.97 -22.05 1.89
C GLY A 185 -9.49 -22.04 2.07
N SER A 186 -10.07 -20.97 2.62
CA SER A 186 -11.50 -20.72 2.70
C SER A 186 -11.78 -19.21 2.74
N ALA A 187 -12.74 -18.73 1.95
CA ALA A 187 -13.21 -17.34 2.03
C ALA A 187 -13.76 -17.00 3.42
N SER A 188 -14.27 -17.98 4.17
CA SER A 188 -14.76 -17.74 5.53
C SER A 188 -13.66 -17.60 6.58
N SER A 189 -12.39 -17.85 6.21
CA SER A 189 -11.27 -17.61 7.10
C SER A 189 -11.12 -16.11 7.40
N VAL A 190 -10.45 -15.79 8.52
CA VAL A 190 -10.19 -14.38 8.88
C VAL A 190 -9.39 -13.67 7.78
N VAL A 191 -8.40 -14.35 7.20
CA VAL A 191 -7.59 -13.82 6.08
C VAL A 191 -8.44 -13.67 4.82
N GLY A 192 -9.21 -14.70 4.45
CA GLY A 192 -10.07 -14.69 3.26
C GLY A 192 -11.12 -13.58 3.28
N ASN A 193 -11.82 -13.41 4.40
CA ASN A 193 -12.81 -12.33 4.59
C ASN A 193 -12.16 -10.95 4.55
N THR A 194 -11.02 -10.79 5.25
CA THR A 194 -10.27 -9.52 5.24
C THR A 194 -9.82 -9.19 3.83
N ALA A 195 -9.27 -10.17 3.10
CA ALA A 195 -8.79 -10.00 1.74
C ALA A 195 -9.92 -9.62 0.79
N ALA A 196 -11.06 -10.32 0.86
CA ALA A 196 -12.23 -10.00 0.03
C ALA A 196 -12.73 -8.56 0.29
N MET A 197 -12.79 -8.13 1.55
CA MET A 197 -13.14 -6.75 1.89
C MET A 197 -12.11 -5.74 1.37
N THR A 198 -10.82 -6.04 1.50
CA THR A 198 -9.76 -5.19 0.97
C THR A 198 -9.83 -5.08 -0.55
N ILE A 199 -10.10 -6.17 -1.28
CA ILE A 199 -10.29 -6.15 -2.74
C ILE A 199 -11.45 -5.21 -3.10
N ARG A 200 -12.61 -5.34 -2.44
CA ARG A 200 -13.76 -4.43 -2.67
C ARG A 200 -13.37 -2.97 -2.49
N GLN A 201 -12.63 -2.65 -1.44
CA GLN A 201 -12.19 -1.29 -1.17
C GLN A 201 -11.17 -0.79 -2.18
N LEU A 202 -10.20 -1.60 -2.60
CA LEU A 202 -9.22 -1.22 -3.61
C LEU A 202 -9.87 -0.98 -4.98
N VAL A 203 -10.78 -1.86 -5.38
CA VAL A 203 -11.57 -1.70 -6.61
C VAL A 203 -12.39 -0.41 -6.53
N SER A 204 -13.10 -0.17 -5.43
CA SER A 204 -13.88 1.06 -5.25
C SER A 204 -13.00 2.32 -5.29
N LEU A 205 -11.82 2.29 -4.66
CA LEU A 205 -10.85 3.40 -4.71
C LEU A 205 -10.37 3.66 -6.15
N ALA A 206 -9.95 2.61 -6.87
CA ALA A 206 -9.50 2.69 -8.26
C ALA A 206 -10.58 3.32 -9.16
N PHE A 207 -11.82 2.83 -9.04
CA PHE A 207 -12.93 3.32 -9.84
C PHE A 207 -13.40 4.73 -9.44
N SER A 208 -13.31 5.10 -8.16
CA SER A 208 -13.63 6.47 -7.72
C SER A 208 -12.76 7.55 -8.36
N GLN A 209 -11.60 7.18 -8.90
CA GLN A 209 -10.67 8.09 -9.58
C GLN A 209 -10.46 7.73 -11.05
N VAL A 210 -11.26 6.83 -11.64
CA VAL A 210 -11.03 6.30 -13.00
C VAL A 210 -11.00 7.40 -14.06
N ASP A 211 -11.82 8.44 -13.92
CA ASP A 211 -11.91 9.56 -14.88
C ASP A 211 -10.93 10.71 -14.56
N SER A 212 -10.08 10.54 -13.55
CA SER A 212 -9.16 11.60 -13.10
C SER A 212 -8.01 11.86 -14.07
N SER A 213 -7.57 10.83 -14.77
CA SER A 213 -6.45 10.89 -15.70
C SER A 213 -6.54 9.71 -16.69
N PRO A 214 -5.93 9.82 -17.89
CA PRO A 214 -5.91 8.71 -18.84
C PRO A 214 -5.19 7.48 -18.27
N ALA A 215 -4.21 7.67 -17.39
CA ALA A 215 -3.52 6.58 -16.68
C ALA A 215 -4.45 5.88 -15.68
N ALA A 216 -5.21 6.64 -14.88
CA ALA A 216 -6.20 6.07 -13.97
C ALA A 216 -7.31 5.32 -14.74
N LYS A 217 -7.75 5.86 -15.87
CA LYS A 217 -8.72 5.20 -16.76
C LYS A 217 -8.19 3.87 -17.28
N ARG A 218 -6.93 3.85 -17.74
CA ARG A 218 -6.24 2.61 -18.17
C ARG A 218 -6.23 1.56 -17.06
N VAL A 219 -5.83 1.93 -15.85
CA VAL A 219 -5.82 1.02 -14.70
C VAL A 219 -7.23 0.47 -14.41
N GLY A 220 -8.27 1.33 -14.44
CA GLY A 220 -9.65 0.89 -14.28
C GLY A 220 -10.10 -0.11 -15.34
N VAL A 221 -9.75 0.12 -16.61
CA VAL A 221 -10.04 -0.81 -17.72
C VAL A 221 -9.33 -2.15 -17.54
N LEU A 222 -8.04 -2.14 -17.16
CA LEU A 222 -7.27 -3.36 -16.92
C LEU A 222 -7.84 -4.16 -15.74
N LEU A 223 -8.22 -3.47 -14.66
CA LEU A 223 -8.85 -4.09 -13.50
C LEU A 223 -10.21 -4.69 -13.87
N PHE A 224 -11.05 -3.96 -14.62
CA PHE A 224 -12.34 -4.45 -15.10
C PHE A 224 -12.17 -5.72 -15.97
N GLN A 225 -11.23 -5.66 -16.91
CA GLN A 225 -10.94 -6.78 -17.81
C GLN A 225 -10.52 -8.03 -17.03
N ASP A 226 -9.61 -7.89 -16.08
CA ASP A 226 -9.17 -9.03 -15.27
C ASP A 226 -10.29 -9.56 -14.37
N LEU A 227 -11.16 -8.70 -13.81
CA LEU A 227 -12.35 -9.15 -13.10
C LEU A 227 -13.31 -9.95 -14.01
N CYS A 228 -13.45 -9.56 -15.29
CA CYS A 228 -14.20 -10.34 -16.28
C CYS A 228 -13.58 -11.70 -16.59
N PHE A 229 -12.24 -11.81 -16.59
CA PHE A 229 -11.59 -13.11 -16.73
C PHE A 229 -11.78 -13.96 -15.48
N ILE A 230 -11.55 -13.39 -14.29
CA ILE A 230 -11.69 -14.10 -13.02
C ILE A 230 -13.13 -14.60 -12.81
N SER A 231 -14.16 -13.82 -13.18
CA SER A 231 -15.56 -14.25 -13.09
C SER A 231 -15.92 -15.43 -13.97
N ARG A 232 -15.10 -15.69 -15.00
CA ARG A 232 -15.19 -16.84 -15.90
C ARG A 232 -14.24 -17.98 -15.53
N GLU A 233 -13.58 -17.88 -14.38
CA GLU A 233 -12.54 -18.82 -13.93
C GLU A 233 -11.33 -18.86 -14.87
N GLU A 234 -11.09 -17.78 -15.63
CA GLU A 234 -9.95 -17.61 -16.53
C GLU A 234 -8.85 -16.78 -15.85
N SER A 235 -7.59 -17.03 -16.21
CA SER A 235 -6.47 -16.25 -15.67
C SER A 235 -6.46 -14.84 -16.24
N GLY A 236 -6.46 -13.83 -15.37
CA GLY A 236 -6.21 -12.44 -15.75
C GLY A 236 -4.87 -12.26 -16.47
N VAL A 237 -4.85 -11.35 -17.45
CA VAL A 237 -3.65 -11.05 -18.24
C VAL A 237 -2.75 -10.07 -17.48
N TRP A 238 -3.36 -9.17 -16.71
CA TRP A 238 -2.69 -8.08 -16.03
C TRP A 238 -2.14 -8.49 -14.66
N LEU A 239 -2.95 -9.14 -13.83
CA LEU A 239 -2.61 -9.70 -12.52
C LEU A 239 -1.73 -10.96 -12.59
N LYS A 240 -1.15 -11.28 -13.76
CA LYS A 240 -0.22 -12.38 -14.06
C LYS A 240 -0.06 -13.44 -12.95
N ARG A 241 -0.49 -14.68 -13.22
CA ARG A 241 -0.23 -15.89 -12.40
C ARG A 241 -0.94 -15.92 -11.04
N THR A 242 -2.26 -15.75 -11.03
CA THR A 242 -3.10 -16.28 -9.94
C THR A 242 -3.71 -17.61 -10.39
N ALA A 243 -3.66 -18.61 -9.51
CA ALA A 243 -4.29 -19.91 -9.76
C ALA A 243 -5.75 -19.76 -9.36
N VAL A 244 -6.58 -19.39 -10.34
CA VAL A 244 -7.97 -18.97 -10.11
C VAL A 244 -8.76 -20.11 -9.47
N SER A 245 -9.20 -19.90 -8.23
CA SER A 245 -10.14 -20.80 -7.54
C SER A 245 -11.58 -20.38 -7.84
N PRO A 246 -12.58 -21.28 -7.88
CA PRO A 246 -13.97 -20.94 -8.20
C PRO A 246 -14.61 -19.94 -7.20
N MET A 247 -14.12 -19.91 -5.96
CA MET A 247 -14.54 -18.94 -4.95
C MET A 247 -14.16 -17.49 -5.32
N SER A 248 -13.06 -17.30 -6.05
CA SER A 248 -12.66 -15.99 -6.56
C SER A 248 -13.57 -15.48 -7.68
N ALA A 249 -14.20 -16.38 -8.45
CA ALA A 249 -15.13 -16.01 -9.51
C ALA A 249 -16.41 -15.35 -8.97
N ALA A 250 -16.97 -15.89 -7.89
CA ALA A 250 -18.15 -15.30 -7.24
C ALA A 250 -17.87 -13.88 -6.72
N LEU A 251 -16.70 -13.67 -6.10
CA LEU A 251 -16.27 -12.34 -5.67
C LEU A 251 -16.08 -11.40 -6.86
N ALA A 252 -15.50 -11.87 -7.97
CA ALA A 252 -15.35 -11.06 -9.17
C ALA A 252 -16.69 -10.64 -9.79
N VAL A 253 -17.70 -11.53 -9.83
CA VAL A 253 -19.06 -11.18 -10.27
C VAL A 253 -19.67 -10.09 -9.39
N GLU A 254 -19.57 -10.22 -8.07
CA GLU A 254 -20.06 -9.22 -7.11
C GLU A 254 -19.40 -7.84 -7.32
N LEU A 255 -18.09 -7.82 -7.57
CA LEU A 255 -17.33 -6.60 -7.84
C LEU A 255 -17.74 -5.97 -9.17
N LEU A 256 -17.92 -6.77 -10.23
CA LEU A 256 -18.40 -6.30 -11.53
C LEU A 256 -19.79 -5.68 -11.43
N GLU A 257 -20.72 -6.32 -10.70
CA GLU A 257 -22.04 -5.77 -10.44
C GLU A 257 -21.94 -4.43 -9.71
N THR A 258 -21.08 -4.34 -8.69
CA THR A 258 -20.84 -3.09 -7.96
C THR A 258 -20.35 -1.99 -8.89
N ILE A 259 -19.34 -2.25 -9.73
CA ILE A 259 -18.78 -1.28 -10.68
C ILE A 259 -19.85 -0.78 -11.66
N VAL A 260 -20.66 -1.69 -12.19
CA VAL A 260 -21.73 -1.38 -13.16
C VAL A 260 -22.83 -0.55 -12.49
N VAL A 261 -23.24 -0.90 -11.28
CA VAL A 261 -24.29 -0.20 -10.51
C VAL A 261 -23.83 1.19 -10.07
N THR A 262 -22.56 1.37 -9.70
CA THR A 262 -22.03 2.69 -9.27
C THR A 262 -21.85 3.69 -10.40
N GLY A 263 -22.12 3.31 -11.66
CA GLY A 263 -22.30 4.27 -12.74
C GLY A 263 -21.01 4.83 -13.34
N HIS A 264 -20.03 3.98 -13.68
CA HIS A 264 -18.92 4.35 -14.58
C HIS A 264 -19.09 3.75 -16.00
N PRO A 265 -20.20 4.00 -16.72
CA PRO A 265 -20.41 3.43 -18.04
C PRO A 265 -19.38 3.90 -19.07
N GLU A 266 -18.82 5.11 -18.93
CA GLU A 266 -17.81 5.67 -19.84
C GLU A 266 -16.39 5.12 -19.62
N ALA A 267 -16.13 4.54 -18.44
CA ALA A 267 -14.90 3.77 -18.19
C ALA A 267 -14.97 2.39 -18.85
N CYS A 268 -16.17 1.84 -19.00
CA CYS A 268 -16.44 0.52 -19.59
C CYS A 268 -16.70 0.59 -21.10
N SER A 269 -17.06 1.75 -21.65
CA SER A 269 -17.11 1.98 -23.10
C SER A 269 -15.69 2.12 -23.63
N GLY A 270 -15.05 0.98 -23.88
CA GLY A 270 -13.88 0.96 -24.74
C GLY A 270 -14.29 1.49 -26.11
N ASP A 271 -13.81 2.68 -26.46
CA ASP A 271 -13.69 3.07 -27.86
C ASP A 271 -12.88 1.97 -28.53
N SER A 272 -13.60 1.11 -29.26
CA SER A 272 -13.07 -0.08 -29.95
C SER A 272 -12.21 0.30 -31.16
N THR A 273 -11.65 1.51 -31.16
CA THR A 273 -10.91 2.11 -32.27
C THR A 273 -9.51 2.57 -31.90
N SER A 274 -9.07 2.46 -30.64
CA SER A 274 -7.73 2.97 -30.24
C SER A 274 -6.74 1.93 -29.72
N TYR A 275 -7.07 0.63 -29.72
CA TYR A 275 -6.12 -0.44 -29.36
C TYR A 275 -6.05 -1.53 -30.43
N LEU A 276 -5.65 -1.12 -31.63
CA LEU A 276 -4.98 -1.98 -32.60
C LEU A 276 -3.71 -1.26 -33.01
N PHE A 277 -2.63 -1.48 -32.26
CA PHE A 277 -1.25 -1.70 -32.72
C PHE A 277 -0.36 -2.03 -31.51
#